data_AF-A0A650CKR8-F1
#
_entry.id   AF-A0A650CKR8-F1
#
_cell.length_a   1.000
_cell.length_b   1.000
_cell.length_c   1.000
_cell.angle_alpha   90.00
_cell.angle_beta   90.00
_cell.angle_gamma   90.00
#
_symmetry.space_group_name_H-M   'P 1'
#
loop_
_entity.id
_entity.type
_entity.pdbx_description
1 polymer ?
#
loop_
_entity_poly.entity_id
_entity_poly.type
_entity_poly.pdbx_seq_one_letter_code
_entity_poly.pdbx_strand_id
1 'polypeptide(L)'
;MVKQGEYDKLATEYTSCFINDYPRLLCPPYESWYKERSVYGSSALEVADIYNKYGIRAVKSLPDHIAVEFEFTSFLYSIGEVENAEKFIIKHILTWVPQLANDMIAYSKGDYIRALGKTLLNFIKYEKNRLHFVKE
;
A
#
# COMPACT_ATOMS: atom_id res chain seq x y z
N MET A 1 -15.93 -14.93 13.38
CA MET A 1 -16.95 -14.11 12.70
C MET A 1 -17.05 -12.79 13.45
N VAL A 2 -16.86 -11.66 12.76
CA VAL A 2 -16.99 -10.31 13.36
C VAL A 2 -18.49 -10.07 13.61
N LYS A 3 -18.86 -9.54 14.78
CA LYS A 3 -20.26 -9.19 15.08
C LYS A 3 -20.71 -8.08 14.12
N GLN A 4 -21.97 -8.10 13.67
CA GLN A 4 -22.49 -7.15 12.66
C GLN A 4 -22.15 -5.67 12.97
N GLY A 5 -22.35 -5.22 14.21
CA GLY A 5 -22.04 -3.84 14.60
C GLY A 5 -20.55 -3.48 14.59
N GLU A 6 -19.64 -4.45 14.70
CA GLU A 6 -18.20 -4.22 14.55
C GLU A 6 -17.79 -4.21 13.07
N TYR A 7 -18.49 -4.96 12.21
CA TYR A 7 -18.30 -4.88 10.76
C TYR A 7 -18.69 -3.49 10.23
N ASP A 8 -19.83 -2.96 10.66
CA ASP A 8 -20.32 -1.65 10.19
C ASP A 8 -19.36 -0.52 10.59
N LYS A 9 -18.75 -0.59 11.79
CA LYS A 9 -17.68 0.33 12.21
C LYS A 9 -16.45 0.22 11.31
N LEU A 10 -15.95 -0.99 11.08
CA LEU A 10 -14.80 -1.22 10.21
C LEU A 10 -15.05 -0.70 8.78
N ALA A 11 -16.22 -1.00 8.22
CA ALA A 11 -16.61 -0.56 6.88
C ALA A 11 -16.70 0.98 6.80
N THR A 12 -17.22 1.62 7.85
CA THR A 12 -17.28 3.08 7.96
C THR A 12 -15.87 3.69 8.01
N GLU A 13 -15.00 3.17 8.87
CA GLU A 13 -13.62 3.65 8.97
C GLU A 13 -12.87 3.47 7.65
N TYR A 14 -12.99 2.29 7.02
CA TYR A 14 -12.39 1.98 5.72
C TYR A 14 -12.84 2.96 4.63
N THR A 15 -14.16 3.18 4.54
CA THR A 15 -14.75 4.09 3.55
C THR A 15 -14.20 5.50 3.74
N SER A 16 -14.15 5.99 4.98
CA SER A 16 -13.70 7.35 5.29
C SER A 16 -12.20 7.59 5.02
N CYS A 17 -11.34 6.57 5.16
CA CYS A 17 -9.90 6.75 4.90
C CYS A 17 -9.57 6.57 3.42
N PHE A 18 -10.13 5.53 2.77
CA PHE A 18 -9.62 5.03 1.48
C PHE A 18 -10.55 5.26 0.29
N ILE A 19 -11.85 5.43 0.49
CA ILE A 19 -12.83 5.52 -0.61
C ILE A 19 -13.31 6.96 -0.79
N ASN A 20 -13.93 7.54 0.24
CA ASN A 20 -14.54 8.85 0.15
C ASN A 20 -14.65 9.52 1.52
N ASP A 21 -14.26 10.79 1.59
CA ASP A 21 -14.51 11.67 2.73
C ASP A 21 -14.65 13.13 2.27
N TYR A 22 -15.44 13.90 3.00
CA TYR A 22 -15.67 15.32 2.71
C TYR A 22 -14.83 16.21 3.64
N PRO A 23 -14.12 17.25 3.15
CA PRO A 23 -14.10 17.77 1.77
C PRO A 23 -13.10 17.08 0.83
N ARG A 24 -12.26 16.18 1.32
CA ARG A 24 -11.27 15.44 0.51
C ARG A 24 -10.96 14.08 1.14
N LEU A 25 -10.51 13.14 0.31
CA LEU A 25 -10.00 11.85 0.76
C LEU A 25 -8.67 11.99 1.51
N LEU A 26 -8.54 11.33 2.67
CA LEU A 26 -7.44 11.55 3.60
C LEU A 26 -6.32 10.51 3.49
N CYS A 27 -6.62 9.29 3.05
CA CYS A 27 -5.65 8.20 2.95
C CYS A 27 -5.68 7.50 1.57
N PRO A 28 -5.56 8.21 0.42
CA PRO A 28 -5.74 7.56 -0.88
C PRO A 28 -4.68 6.47 -1.11
N PRO A 29 -5.06 5.20 -1.28
CA PRO A 29 -4.12 4.06 -1.17
C PRO A 29 -3.31 3.81 -2.47
N TYR A 30 -2.78 4.86 -3.10
CA TYR A 30 -2.12 4.81 -4.41
C TYR A 30 -0.73 5.46 -4.37
N GLU A 31 0.30 4.81 -4.92
CA GLU A 31 1.66 5.36 -5.02
C GLU A 31 1.65 6.72 -5.72
N SER A 32 0.94 6.82 -6.87
CA SER A 32 0.87 8.05 -7.65
C SER A 32 0.29 9.22 -6.86
N TRP A 33 -0.66 8.97 -5.94
CA TRP A 33 -1.20 10.05 -5.10
C TRP A 33 -0.13 10.64 -4.19
N TYR A 34 0.70 9.79 -3.58
CA TYR A 34 1.72 10.23 -2.63
C TYR A 34 2.92 10.87 -3.30
N LYS A 35 3.34 10.36 -4.46
CA LYS A 35 4.49 10.88 -5.20
C LYS A 35 4.16 12.06 -6.10
N GLU A 36 2.96 12.08 -6.67
CA GLU A 36 2.62 12.96 -7.80
C GLU A 36 1.35 13.79 -7.56
N ARG A 37 0.61 13.55 -6.46
CA ARG A 37 -0.67 14.22 -6.14
C ARG A 37 -1.75 14.04 -7.22
N SER A 38 -1.65 12.98 -8.00
CA SER A 38 -2.64 12.55 -8.98
C SER A 38 -2.85 11.05 -8.87
N VAL A 39 -4.06 10.58 -9.18
CA VAL A 39 -4.32 9.13 -9.34
C VAL A 39 -4.01 8.77 -10.78
N TYR A 40 -3.42 7.59 -11.00
CA TYR A 40 -3.00 7.11 -12.33
C TYR A 40 -1.84 7.92 -12.93
N GLY A 41 -0.90 8.29 -12.07
CA GLY A 41 0.33 8.98 -12.47
C GLY A 41 1.38 8.09 -13.14
N SER A 42 2.57 8.64 -13.35
CA SER A 42 3.72 7.94 -13.97
C SER A 42 4.11 6.67 -13.21
N SER A 43 3.99 6.68 -11.88
CA SER A 43 4.24 5.53 -11.02
C SER A 43 3.30 4.36 -11.33
N ALA A 44 2.02 4.63 -11.65
CA ALA A 44 1.04 3.62 -12.03
C ALA A 44 1.40 2.93 -13.36
N LEU A 45 1.88 3.69 -14.34
CA LEU A 45 2.37 3.13 -15.61
C LEU A 45 3.63 2.30 -15.39
N GLU A 46 4.56 2.80 -14.57
CA GLU A 46 5.80 2.10 -14.27
C GLU A 46 5.57 0.74 -13.60
N VAL A 47 4.73 0.67 -12.56
CA VAL A 47 4.41 -0.61 -11.92
C VAL A 47 3.63 -1.54 -12.85
N ALA A 48 2.75 -1.02 -13.71
CA ALA A 48 2.06 -1.83 -14.73
C ALA A 48 3.04 -2.47 -15.71
N ASP A 49 4.05 -1.72 -16.18
CA ASP A 49 5.09 -2.24 -17.07
C ASP A 49 5.94 -3.31 -16.39
N ILE A 50 6.17 -3.19 -15.08
CA ILE A 50 6.83 -4.25 -14.30
C ILE A 50 5.94 -5.50 -14.25
N TYR A 51 4.65 -5.37 -13.95
CA TYR A 51 3.72 -6.51 -13.91
C TYR A 51 3.65 -7.23 -15.26
N ASN A 52 3.61 -6.47 -16.36
CA ASN A 52 3.56 -7.00 -17.72
C ASN A 52 4.77 -7.89 -18.07
N LYS A 53 5.96 -7.64 -17.50
CA LYS A 53 7.15 -8.50 -17.69
C LYS A 53 6.95 -9.92 -17.15
N TYR A 54 6.02 -10.09 -16.20
CA TYR A 54 5.64 -11.38 -15.62
C TYR A 54 4.32 -11.90 -16.21
N GLY A 55 3.74 -11.23 -17.22
CA GLY A 55 2.44 -11.58 -17.78
C GLY A 55 1.26 -11.30 -16.83
N ILE A 56 1.44 -10.42 -15.85
CA ILE A 56 0.43 -10.10 -14.83
C ILE A 56 -0.23 -8.76 -15.17
N ARG A 57 -1.53 -8.65 -14.86
CA ARG A 57 -2.31 -7.41 -14.97
C ARG A 57 -3.18 -7.19 -13.75
N ALA A 58 -3.22 -5.95 -13.25
CA ALA A 58 -4.17 -5.53 -12.24
C ALA A 58 -5.59 -5.42 -12.84
N VAL A 59 -6.58 -6.07 -12.21
CA VAL A 59 -7.97 -6.13 -12.76
C VAL A 59 -8.96 -5.31 -11.93
N LYS A 60 -8.92 -5.41 -10.59
CA LYS A 60 -9.92 -4.80 -9.70
C LYS A 60 -9.57 -3.39 -9.24
N SER A 61 -8.29 -3.03 -9.29
CA SER A 61 -7.75 -1.75 -8.82
C SER A 61 -6.65 -1.28 -9.75
N LEU A 62 -6.24 -0.02 -9.59
CA LEU A 62 -5.08 0.51 -10.28
C LEU A 62 -3.81 -0.26 -9.88
N PRO A 63 -2.83 -0.35 -10.79
CA PRO A 63 -1.65 -1.17 -10.57
C PRO A 63 -0.77 -0.65 -9.41
N ASP A 64 -0.87 0.63 -9.07
CA ASP A 64 -0.17 1.29 -7.97
C ASP A 64 -0.96 1.36 -6.66
N HIS A 65 -2.07 0.62 -6.57
CA HIS A 65 -2.79 0.47 -5.31
C HIS A 65 -1.95 -0.38 -4.35
N ILE A 66 -1.80 0.01 -3.07
CA ILE A 66 -0.95 -0.69 -2.08
C ILE A 66 -1.19 -2.21 -2.04
N ALA A 67 -2.46 -2.63 -2.06
CA ALA A 67 -2.80 -4.05 -2.02
C ALA A 67 -2.28 -4.82 -3.24
N VAL A 68 -2.29 -4.18 -4.42
CA VAL A 68 -1.80 -4.78 -5.67
C VAL A 68 -0.26 -4.85 -5.65
N GLU A 69 0.41 -3.80 -5.21
CA GLU A 69 1.87 -3.78 -5.04
C GLU A 69 2.36 -4.86 -4.05
N PHE A 70 1.63 -5.05 -2.94
CA PHE A 70 1.95 -6.08 -1.95
C PHE A 70 1.67 -7.49 -2.50
N GLU A 71 0.57 -7.69 -3.21
CA GLU A 71 0.25 -8.96 -3.86
C GLU A 71 1.34 -9.32 -4.89
N PHE A 72 1.76 -8.36 -5.71
CA PHE A 72 2.84 -8.56 -6.67
C PHE A 72 4.18 -8.86 -5.99
N THR A 73 4.51 -8.14 -4.92
CA THR A 73 5.74 -8.42 -4.13
C THR A 73 5.71 -9.83 -3.55
N SER A 74 4.57 -10.26 -2.99
CA SER A 74 4.41 -11.63 -2.49
C SER A 74 4.52 -12.66 -3.60
N PHE A 75 4.01 -12.36 -4.80
CA PHE A 75 4.13 -13.21 -5.96
C PHE A 75 5.62 -13.39 -6.35
N LEU A 76 6.41 -12.32 -6.43
CA LEU A 76 7.83 -12.40 -6.74
C LEU A 76 8.58 -13.32 -5.77
N TYR A 77 8.33 -13.20 -4.46
CA TYR A 77 8.89 -14.12 -3.48
C TYR A 77 8.46 -15.58 -3.70
N SER A 78 7.19 -15.82 -4.05
CA SER A 78 6.67 -17.17 -4.27
C SER A 78 7.31 -17.91 -5.44
N ILE A 79 7.82 -17.19 -6.43
CA ILE A 79 8.50 -17.76 -7.60
C ILE A 79 10.04 -17.72 -7.49
N GLY A 80 10.58 -17.32 -6.33
CA GLY A 80 12.02 -17.26 -6.09
C GLY A 80 12.72 -16.01 -6.64
N GLU A 81 11.97 -15.01 -7.12
CA GLU A 81 12.48 -13.74 -7.64
C GLU A 81 12.82 -12.75 -6.51
N VAL A 82 13.63 -13.21 -5.55
CA VAL A 82 13.96 -12.49 -4.31
C VAL A 82 14.57 -11.12 -4.60
N GLU A 83 15.58 -11.05 -5.48
CA GLU A 83 16.26 -9.79 -5.79
C GLU A 83 15.30 -8.77 -6.43
N ASN A 84 14.42 -9.22 -7.33
CA ASN A 84 13.42 -8.37 -7.96
C ASN A 84 12.35 -7.92 -6.96
N ALA A 85 11.94 -8.78 -6.02
CA ALA A 85 11.04 -8.40 -4.93
C ALA A 85 11.66 -7.30 -4.06
N GLU A 86 12.92 -7.44 -3.67
CA GLU A 86 13.61 -6.45 -2.84
C GLU A 86 13.82 -5.12 -3.57
N LYS A 87 14.18 -5.16 -4.87
CA LYS A 87 14.23 -3.95 -5.71
C LYS A 87 12.88 -3.26 -5.79
N PHE A 88 11.80 -4.02 -5.96
CA PHE A 88 10.44 -3.50 -6.00
C PHE A 88 10.05 -2.84 -4.68
N ILE A 89 10.34 -3.49 -3.54
CA ILE A 89 10.09 -2.93 -2.20
C ILE A 89 10.82 -1.60 -2.03
N ILE A 90 12.12 -1.54 -2.34
CA ILE A 90 12.93 -0.33 -2.17
C ILE A 90 12.40 0.83 -3.01
N LYS A 91 12.01 0.54 -4.26
CA LYS A 91 11.64 1.57 -5.24
C LYS A 91 10.19 2.04 -5.09
N HIS A 92 9.27 1.10 -4.91
CA HIS A 92 7.83 1.38 -4.92
C HIS A 92 7.24 1.37 -3.51
N ILE A 93 7.54 0.40 -2.64
CA ILE A 93 6.87 0.35 -1.33
C ILE A 93 7.46 1.35 -0.31
N LEU A 94 8.78 1.38 -0.14
CA LEU A 94 9.41 2.20 0.92
C LEU A 94 9.33 3.71 0.69
N THR A 95 9.01 4.14 -0.53
CA THR A 95 9.03 5.56 -0.93
C THR A 95 7.75 6.30 -0.56
N TRP A 96 6.61 5.60 -0.40
CA TRP A 96 5.33 6.25 -0.13
C TRP A 96 4.51 5.60 1.00
N VAL A 97 4.61 4.27 1.19
CA VAL A 97 3.80 3.56 2.20
C VAL A 97 4.03 4.05 3.63
N PRO A 98 5.23 4.49 4.07
CA PRO A 98 5.38 5.12 5.38
C PRO A 98 4.48 6.35 5.57
N GLN A 99 4.29 7.15 4.52
CA GLN A 99 3.43 8.33 4.59
C GLN A 99 1.95 7.94 4.60
N LEU A 100 1.53 6.96 3.80
CA LEU A 100 0.18 6.40 3.90
C LEU A 100 -0.11 5.89 5.31
N ALA A 101 0.82 5.16 5.91
CA ALA A 101 0.65 4.64 7.26
C ALA A 101 0.52 5.77 8.30
N ASN A 102 1.31 6.84 8.16
CA ASN A 102 1.16 8.02 9.02
C ASN A 102 -0.19 8.73 8.83
N ASP A 103 -0.67 8.85 7.59
CA ASP A 103 -1.98 9.44 7.30
C ASP A 103 -3.12 8.59 7.92
N MET A 104 -3.04 7.27 7.82
CA MET A 104 -3.99 6.37 8.49
C MET A 104 -3.98 6.57 10.01
N ILE A 105 -2.82 6.75 10.63
CA ILE A 105 -2.70 6.99 12.08
C ILE A 105 -3.28 8.35 12.48
N ALA A 106 -3.04 9.38 11.66
CA ALA A 106 -3.44 10.75 11.94
C ALA A 106 -4.94 11.00 11.69
N TYR A 107 -5.48 10.44 10.60
CA TYR A 107 -6.77 10.85 10.04
C TYR A 107 -7.88 9.81 10.14
N SER A 108 -7.59 8.58 10.60
CA SER A 108 -8.63 7.57 10.83
C SER A 108 -9.67 8.05 11.85
N LYS A 109 -10.95 7.84 11.52
CA LYS A 109 -12.11 8.17 12.37
C LYS A 109 -12.47 7.07 13.37
N GLY A 110 -11.52 6.20 13.70
CA GLY A 110 -11.68 5.13 14.68
C GLY A 110 -10.39 4.36 14.93
N ASP A 111 -10.50 3.18 15.53
CA ASP A 111 -9.35 2.44 16.06
C ASP A 111 -8.86 1.33 15.12
N TYR A 112 -9.71 0.80 14.25
CA TYR A 112 -9.33 -0.29 13.35
C TYR A 112 -8.30 0.18 12.32
N ILE A 113 -8.58 1.27 11.62
CA ILE A 113 -7.67 1.81 10.61
C ILE A 113 -6.44 2.43 11.25
N ARG A 114 -6.58 3.02 12.45
CA ARG A 114 -5.45 3.51 13.24
C ARG A 114 -4.49 2.39 13.63
N ALA A 115 -5.03 1.26 14.10
CA ALA A 115 -4.25 0.08 14.44
C ALA A 115 -3.57 -0.49 13.20
N LEU A 116 -4.28 -0.58 12.07
CA LEU A 116 -3.71 -1.01 10.80
C LEU A 116 -2.56 -0.09 10.36
N GLY A 117 -2.71 1.23 10.48
CA GLY A 117 -1.66 2.20 10.17
C GLY A 117 -0.41 2.01 11.05
N LYS A 118 -0.58 1.79 12.36
CA LYS A 118 0.53 1.49 13.29
C LYS A 118 1.27 0.20 12.89
N THR A 119 0.52 -0.86 12.61
CA THR A 119 1.08 -2.15 12.18
C THR A 119 1.83 -2.01 10.86
N LEU A 120 1.23 -1.33 9.88
CA LEU A 120 1.84 -1.08 8.57
C LEU A 120 3.13 -0.27 8.71
N LEU A 121 3.13 0.79 9.52
CA LEU A 121 4.33 1.60 9.75
C LEU A 121 5.46 0.78 10.39
N ASN A 122 5.14 -0.06 11.36
CA ASN A 122 6.12 -0.93 12.01
C ASN A 122 6.67 -1.98 11.04
N PHE A 123 5.82 -2.60 10.22
CA PHE A 123 6.22 -3.54 9.19
C PHE A 123 7.17 -2.89 8.18
N ILE A 124 6.83 -1.71 7.66
CA ILE A 124 7.68 -1.02 6.69
C ILE A 124 9.01 -0.57 7.28
N LYS A 125 9.04 -0.15 8.55
CA LYS A 125 10.30 0.13 9.26
C LYS A 125 11.17 -1.12 9.41
N TYR A 126 10.56 -2.25 9.73
CA TYR A 126 11.26 -3.53 9.82
C TYR A 126 11.84 -3.92 8.45
N GLU A 127 11.06 -3.85 7.37
CA GLU A 127 11.52 -4.16 6.01
C GLU A 127 12.65 -3.23 5.56
N LYS A 128 12.54 -1.93 5.83
CA LYS A 128 13.61 -0.97 5.56
C LYS A 128 14.91 -1.35 6.24
N ASN A 129 14.84 -1.76 7.52
CA ASN A 129 16.02 -2.19 8.26
C ASN A 129 16.58 -3.50 7.68
N ARG A 130 15.73 -4.51 7.45
CA ARG A 130 16.12 -5.79 6.85
C ARG A 130 16.90 -5.57 5.55
N LEU A 131 16.39 -4.73 4.66
CA LEU A 131 16.98 -4.44 3.34
C LEU A 131 18.23 -3.55 3.40
N HIS A 132 18.42 -2.78 4.48
CA HIS A 132 19.65 -2.02 4.70
C HIS A 132 20.83 -2.93 5.05
N PHE A 133 20.58 -4.03 5.78
CA PHE A 133 21.62 -4.99 6.19
C PHE A 133 22.03 -6.00 5.10
N VAL A 134 21.30 -6.10 3.98
CA VAL A 134 21.66 -6.99 2.85
C VAL A 134 22.66 -6.33 1.89
N LYS A 135 22.93 -5.03 2.03
CA LYS A 135 23.82 -4.26 1.14
C LYS A 135 25.25 -4.07 1.67
N GLU A 136 25.59 -4.68 2.81
CA GLU A 136 26.96 -4.77 3.36
C GLU A 136 27.53 -6.18 3.12
#